data_AF-A0A1G0GJT8-F1
#
_entry.id   AF-A0A1G0GJT8-F1
#
_cell.length_a   1.000
_cell.length_b   1.000
_cell.length_c   1.000
_cell.angle_alpha   90.00
_cell.angle_beta   90.00
_cell.angle_gamma   90.00
#
_symmetry.space_group_name_H-M   'P 1'
#
loop_
_entity.id
_entity.type
_entity.pdbx_description
1 polymer ?
#
loop_
_entity_poly.entity_id
_entity_poly.type
_entity_poly.pdbx_seq_one_letter_code
_entity_poly.pdbx_strand_id
1 'polypeptide(L)'
;MKKDDLLKIANYFREKTQELIRYSSNIPDLHNQPFHRRFWLRAMRAKNDKFGIRKKILGWHMNLKADQVPDSFQYRKVSGTFFSKNKSKKVALNQFFNFFGQHKNEMGSHKDGKKFSTLEKIELAAKNAVKFGIGNCNENSDTTFTLLLEYPKNGIPELGLPPIDNEEILMESVHINTPDGGDHCFVVLNRNQRGHCSLNAMNTWRDAIILDPWMNDVVDIELERVLPEELRSHCFKYISQYENDLKRLEFGYIGEGHSLRWIDHRTKKNEPVNLRDWTPYYTQENFEQENVPWVDDEKEIIYPPKKRPRQ
;
A
#
# COMPACT_ATOMS: atom_id res chain seq x y z
N MET A 1 2.22 -10.94 -26.80
CA MET A 1 2.16 -11.89 -25.67
C MET A 1 0.78 -12.54 -25.60
N LYS A 2 0.69 -13.83 -25.28
CA LYS A 2 -0.59 -14.53 -25.09
C LYS A 2 -1.24 -14.12 -23.76
N LYS A 3 -2.57 -14.08 -23.71
CA LYS A 3 -3.35 -13.71 -22.52
C LYS A 3 -3.06 -14.60 -21.30
N ASP A 4 -2.95 -15.91 -21.52
CA ASP A 4 -2.63 -16.89 -20.47
C ASP A 4 -1.28 -16.61 -19.81
N ASP A 5 -0.31 -16.13 -20.59
CA ASP A 5 1.03 -15.79 -20.12
C ASP A 5 1.00 -14.51 -19.26
N LEU A 6 0.20 -13.52 -19.66
CA LEU A 6 -0.02 -12.32 -18.86
C LEU A 6 -0.79 -12.63 -17.56
N LEU A 7 -1.76 -13.56 -17.59
CA LEU A 7 -2.45 -14.05 -16.39
C LEU A 7 -1.48 -14.73 -15.41
N LYS A 8 -0.49 -15.50 -15.91
CA LYS A 8 0.56 -16.09 -15.05
C LYS A 8 1.41 -15.03 -14.38
N ILE A 9 1.86 -14.03 -15.15
CA ILE A 9 2.63 -12.89 -14.63
C ILE A 9 1.82 -12.14 -13.56
N ALA A 10 0.57 -11.82 -13.85
CA ALA A 10 -0.32 -11.13 -12.93
C ALA A 10 -0.55 -11.92 -11.62
N ASN A 11 -0.81 -13.24 -11.72
CA ASN A 11 -0.98 -14.09 -10.54
C ASN A 11 0.29 -14.17 -9.68
N TYR A 12 1.46 -14.28 -10.31
CA TYR A 12 2.73 -14.26 -9.60
C TYR A 12 2.91 -12.95 -8.83
N PHE A 13 2.65 -11.80 -9.44
CA PHE A 13 2.81 -10.52 -8.75
C PHE A 13 1.74 -10.24 -7.71
N ARG A 14 0.50 -10.73 -7.89
CA ARG A 14 -0.51 -10.74 -6.82
C ARG A 14 0.04 -11.45 -5.59
N GLU A 15 0.52 -12.69 -5.77
CA GLU A 15 1.04 -13.51 -4.67
C GLU A 15 2.28 -12.87 -4.05
N LYS A 16 3.18 -12.34 -4.88
CA LYS A 16 4.40 -11.69 -4.39
C LYS A 16 4.08 -10.44 -3.56
N THR A 17 3.13 -9.62 -3.99
CA THR A 17 2.67 -8.47 -3.22
C THR A 17 2.11 -8.90 -1.87
N GLN A 18 1.29 -9.95 -1.82
CA GLN A 18 0.76 -10.50 -0.56
C GLN A 18 1.86 -11.06 0.35
N GLU A 19 2.89 -11.69 -0.22
CA GLU A 19 4.04 -12.19 0.53
C GLU A 19 4.85 -11.05 1.17
N LEU A 20 5.04 -9.96 0.43
CA LEU A 20 5.79 -8.77 0.87
C LEU A 20 4.97 -7.91 1.83
N ILE A 21 3.66 -7.82 1.64
CA ILE A 21 2.72 -7.01 2.43
C ILE A 21 1.72 -7.92 3.15
N ARG A 22 2.23 -8.65 4.13
CA ARG A 22 1.45 -9.65 4.88
C ARG A 22 0.34 -9.05 5.74
N TYR A 23 0.41 -7.75 6.03
CA TYR A 23 -0.55 -7.07 6.87
C TYR A 23 -1.25 -5.96 6.10
N SER A 24 -2.57 -6.04 6.01
CA SER A 24 -3.36 -4.93 5.51
C SER A 24 -3.93 -4.11 6.68
N SER A 25 -3.80 -2.80 6.57
CA SER A 25 -4.37 -1.82 7.49
C SER A 25 -5.88 -1.61 7.28
N ASN A 26 -6.44 -2.16 6.19
CA ASN A 26 -7.84 -2.12 5.80
C ASN A 26 -8.22 -3.45 5.10
N ILE A 27 -8.43 -4.59 5.77
CA ILE A 27 -9.07 -5.75 5.08
C ILE A 27 -10.59 -5.61 5.25
N PRO A 28 -11.42 -5.95 4.25
CA PRO A 28 -12.87 -5.78 4.35
C PRO A 28 -13.49 -6.68 5.43
N ASP A 29 -13.00 -7.91 5.60
CA ASP A 29 -13.42 -8.78 6.73
C ASP A 29 -12.90 -8.29 8.10
N LEU A 30 -11.98 -7.32 8.11
CA LEU A 30 -11.50 -6.63 9.32
C LEU A 30 -12.34 -5.40 9.70
N HIS A 31 -13.47 -5.11 9.04
CA HIS A 31 -14.46 -4.16 9.61
C HIS A 31 -15.03 -4.66 10.94
N ASN A 32 -14.98 -5.98 11.18
CA ASN A 32 -15.28 -6.62 12.45
C ASN A 32 -14.05 -6.81 13.35
N GLN A 33 -12.85 -6.38 12.94
CA GLN A 33 -11.67 -6.44 13.80
C GLN A 33 -11.42 -5.14 14.54
N PRO A 34 -10.98 -5.23 15.80
CA PRO A 34 -11.17 -4.12 16.69
C PRO A 34 -10.07 -3.10 16.43
N PHE A 35 -10.45 -1.85 16.64
CA PHE A 35 -9.67 -0.63 16.42
C PHE A 35 -8.16 -0.74 16.74
N HIS A 36 -7.80 -1.53 17.76
CA HIS A 36 -6.43 -1.79 18.19
C HIS A 36 -5.51 -2.28 17.08
N ARG A 37 -5.96 -3.13 16.17
CA ARG A 37 -5.09 -3.68 15.11
C ARG A 37 -4.69 -2.60 14.12
N ARG A 38 -5.63 -1.75 13.69
CA ARG A 38 -5.36 -0.60 12.81
C ARG A 38 -4.41 0.41 13.48
N PHE A 39 -4.56 0.59 14.79
CA PHE A 39 -3.68 1.46 15.58
C PHE A 39 -2.26 0.93 15.66
N TRP A 40 -2.10 -0.35 15.96
CA TRP A 40 -0.79 -0.99 16.09
C TRP A 40 -0.06 -1.12 14.75
N LEU A 41 -0.77 -1.43 13.65
CA LEU A 41 -0.17 -1.43 12.30
C LEU A 41 0.34 -0.03 11.90
N ARG A 42 -0.37 1.04 12.26
CA ARG A 42 0.14 2.42 12.06
C ARG A 42 1.27 2.77 13.03
N ALA A 43 1.20 2.30 14.28
CA ALA A 43 2.27 2.50 15.26
C ALA A 43 3.58 1.80 14.86
N MET A 44 3.50 0.64 14.19
CA MET A 44 4.66 -0.05 13.62
C MET A 44 5.42 0.81 12.60
N ARG A 45 4.70 1.62 11.81
CA ARG A 45 5.31 2.55 10.86
C ARG A 45 6.00 3.74 11.55
N ALA A 46 5.60 4.06 12.78
CA ALA A 46 5.98 5.28 13.49
C ALA A 46 7.09 5.10 14.54
N LYS A 47 7.45 3.86 14.92
CA LYS A 47 8.46 3.60 15.95
C LYS A 47 9.76 3.02 15.39
N ASN A 48 10.88 3.53 15.91
CA ASN A 48 12.18 2.89 15.83
C ASN A 48 12.08 1.49 16.50
N ASP A 49 12.66 0.46 15.88
CA ASP A 49 12.53 -0.94 16.31
C ASP A 49 13.50 -1.36 17.44
N LYS A 50 14.24 -0.41 18.02
CA LYS A 50 15.25 -0.58 19.09
C LYS A 50 14.87 -1.47 20.29
N PHE A 51 13.59 -1.79 20.47
CA PHE A 51 13.07 -2.63 21.57
C PHE A 51 12.44 -3.96 21.11
N GLY A 52 12.66 -4.36 19.85
CA GLY A 52 12.04 -5.55 19.24
C GLY A 52 10.52 -5.48 19.22
N ILE A 53 9.96 -4.27 19.14
CA ILE A 53 8.52 -4.02 19.16
C ILE A 53 7.88 -4.63 17.91
N ARG A 54 8.56 -4.59 16.76
CA ARG A 54 8.03 -5.18 15.53
C ARG A 54 7.92 -6.69 15.65
N LYS A 55 8.98 -7.38 16.08
CA LYS A 55 8.92 -8.85 16.28
C LYS A 55 7.83 -9.27 17.25
N LYS A 56 7.60 -8.48 18.31
CA LYS A 56 6.48 -8.69 19.24
C LYS A 56 5.12 -8.51 18.55
N ILE A 57 4.91 -7.40 17.84
CA ILE A 57 3.63 -7.14 17.14
C ILE A 57 3.38 -8.12 15.99
N LEU A 58 4.42 -8.50 15.23
CA LEU A 58 4.33 -9.50 14.15
C LEU A 58 3.94 -10.88 14.68
N GLY A 59 4.35 -11.21 15.91
CA GLY A 59 3.95 -12.43 16.62
C GLY A 59 2.60 -12.33 17.33
N TRP A 60 1.90 -11.20 17.27
CA TRP A 60 0.57 -11.08 17.89
C TRP A 60 -0.49 -11.75 17.03
N HIS A 61 -1.01 -12.88 17.52
CA HIS A 61 -2.31 -13.39 17.12
C HIS A 61 -3.40 -12.61 17.89
N MET A 62 -3.68 -11.38 17.48
CA MET A 62 -4.69 -10.56 18.16
C MET A 62 -6.09 -11.19 18.00
N ASN A 63 -6.62 -11.75 19.09
CA ASN A 63 -7.99 -12.25 19.17
C ASN A 63 -8.69 -11.56 20.33
N LEU A 64 -9.23 -10.37 20.09
CA LEU A 64 -9.74 -9.56 21.21
C LEU A 64 -11.03 -10.09 21.83
N LYS A 65 -11.73 -11.00 21.14
CA LYS A 65 -12.83 -11.76 21.73
C LYS A 65 -12.29 -12.74 22.78
N ALA A 66 -11.13 -13.36 22.52
CA ALA A 66 -10.40 -14.14 23.51
C ALA A 66 -9.74 -13.26 24.58
N ASP A 67 -9.27 -12.05 24.23
CA ASP A 67 -8.58 -11.13 25.15
C ASP A 67 -9.53 -10.26 25.99
N GLN A 68 -10.85 -10.40 25.84
CA GLN A 68 -11.89 -9.73 26.62
C GLN A 68 -11.74 -8.20 26.71
N VAL A 69 -11.33 -7.55 25.62
CA VAL A 69 -11.14 -6.09 25.61
C VAL A 69 -12.50 -5.38 25.75
N PRO A 70 -12.72 -4.51 26.74
CA PRO A 70 -14.00 -3.83 26.93
C PRO A 70 -14.32 -2.87 25.78
N ASP A 71 -15.59 -2.84 25.34
CA ASP A 71 -16.07 -1.92 24.29
C ASP A 71 -15.81 -0.44 24.61
N SER A 72 -15.70 -0.08 25.89
CA SER A 72 -15.39 1.28 26.34
C SER A 72 -14.02 1.77 25.88
N PHE A 73 -13.11 0.87 25.51
CA PHE A 73 -11.77 1.23 25.07
C PHE A 73 -11.80 2.07 23.79
N GLN A 74 -12.74 1.81 22.87
CA GLN A 74 -12.87 2.55 21.61
C GLN A 74 -13.21 4.05 21.79
N TYR A 75 -13.66 4.44 22.98
CA TYR A 75 -14.00 5.82 23.34
C TYR A 75 -12.91 6.54 24.15
N ARG A 76 -11.77 5.88 24.44
CA ARG A 76 -10.64 6.53 25.11
C ARG A 76 -10.16 7.73 24.27
N LYS A 77 -9.90 8.86 24.92
CA LYS A 77 -9.36 10.03 24.22
C LYS A 77 -7.86 9.85 24.00
N VAL A 78 -7.44 10.02 22.76
CA VAL A 78 -6.02 10.03 22.36
C VAL A 78 -5.63 11.40 21.82
N SER A 79 -4.38 11.79 22.05
CA SER A 79 -3.79 13.02 21.53
C SER A 79 -2.70 12.70 20.52
N GLY A 80 -2.69 13.41 19.40
CA GLY A 80 -1.58 13.43 18.44
C GLY A 80 -1.11 14.86 18.20
N THR A 81 0.19 15.01 17.92
CA THR A 81 0.81 16.29 17.53
C THR A 81 0.94 16.32 16.01
N PHE A 82 0.47 17.39 15.35
CA PHE A 82 0.46 17.51 13.88
C PHE A 82 1.54 18.47 13.39
N PHE A 83 2.35 18.03 12.43
CA PHE A 83 3.46 18.80 11.82
C PHE A 83 3.01 20.09 11.13
N SER A 84 1.79 20.14 10.60
CA SER A 84 1.35 21.30 9.83
C SER A 84 0.89 22.48 10.68
N LYS A 85 0.60 22.30 11.98
CA LYS A 85 -0.01 23.38 12.81
C LYS A 85 0.39 23.44 14.29
N ASN A 86 1.27 22.59 14.82
CA ASN A 86 1.64 22.58 16.26
C ASN A 86 0.43 22.61 17.23
N LYS A 87 -0.73 22.11 16.81
CA LYS A 87 -1.93 22.03 17.65
C LYS A 87 -2.20 20.58 17.98
N SER A 88 -2.06 20.21 19.25
CA SER A 88 -2.52 18.92 19.74
C SER A 88 -4.04 18.93 19.81
N LYS A 89 -4.70 17.94 19.22
CA LYS A 89 -6.15 17.75 19.35
C LYS A 89 -6.41 16.40 20.01
N LYS A 90 -7.28 16.40 21.02
CA LYS A 90 -7.79 15.18 21.65
C LYS A 90 -9.03 14.72 20.89
N VAL A 91 -8.99 13.51 20.35
CA VAL A 91 -10.13 12.88 19.68
C VAL A 91 -10.40 11.52 20.30
N ALA A 92 -11.65 11.05 20.22
CA ALA A 92 -11.95 9.67 20.62
C ALA A 92 -11.17 8.71 19.74
N LEU A 93 -10.77 7.58 20.31
CA LEU A 93 -9.94 6.60 19.63
C LEU A 93 -10.59 6.16 18.31
N ASN A 94 -11.87 5.76 18.32
CA ASN A 94 -12.64 5.43 17.11
C ASN A 94 -12.72 6.55 16.05
N GLN A 95 -12.52 7.82 16.41
CA GLN A 95 -12.48 8.96 15.50
C GLN A 95 -11.07 9.34 15.04
N PHE A 96 -10.04 8.78 15.69
CA PHE A 96 -8.65 9.14 15.48
C PHE A 96 -8.20 8.96 14.02
N PHE A 97 -8.66 7.91 13.35
CA PHE A 97 -8.23 7.60 11.98
C PHE A 97 -8.87 8.47 10.92
N ASN A 98 -10.16 8.78 11.02
CA ASN A 98 -10.83 9.71 10.11
C ASN A 98 -10.21 11.10 10.24
N PHE A 99 -9.90 11.49 11.49
CA PHE A 99 -9.24 12.75 11.77
C PHE A 99 -7.82 12.81 11.17
N PHE A 100 -7.03 11.74 11.25
CA PHE A 100 -5.71 11.67 10.61
C PHE A 100 -5.78 11.57 9.08
N GLY A 101 -6.78 10.87 8.53
CA GLY A 101 -7.00 10.72 7.10
C GLY A 101 -7.32 12.05 6.41
N GLN A 102 -8.12 12.90 7.08
CA GLN A 102 -8.45 14.27 6.62
C GLN A 102 -7.26 15.24 6.68
N HIS A 103 -6.21 14.89 7.44
CA HIS A 103 -4.98 15.69 7.59
C HIS A 103 -3.77 14.94 7.03
N LYS A 104 -3.97 13.99 6.10
CA LYS A 104 -2.88 13.42 5.31
C LYS A 104 -2.08 14.60 4.79
N ASN A 105 -0.81 14.69 5.20
CA ASN A 105 0.13 15.60 4.58
C ASN A 105 -0.04 15.37 3.07
N GLU A 106 -0.48 16.39 2.34
CA GLU A 106 -0.19 16.46 0.92
C GLU A 106 1.29 16.12 0.85
N MET A 107 1.68 15.03 0.17
CA MET A 107 3.09 14.70 0.01
C MET A 107 3.70 15.86 -0.77
N GLY A 108 4.16 16.82 0.02
CA GLY A 108 4.65 18.12 -0.34
C GLY A 108 5.97 17.92 -1.01
N SER A 109 6.34 18.91 -1.82
CA SER A 109 7.54 18.91 -2.62
C SER A 109 8.75 18.24 -1.98
N HIS A 110 9.60 17.70 -2.85
CA HIS A 110 10.97 17.33 -2.53
C HIS A 110 11.70 18.47 -1.81
N LYS A 111 12.82 18.15 -1.14
CA LYS A 111 13.62 19.14 -0.40
C LYS A 111 14.12 20.31 -1.25
N ASP A 112 14.21 20.12 -2.56
CA ASP A 112 14.58 21.13 -3.57
C ASP A 112 13.38 22.00 -4.04
N GLY A 113 12.19 21.81 -3.45
CA GLY A 113 10.97 22.55 -3.77
C GLY A 113 10.17 21.98 -4.95
N LYS A 114 10.69 21.00 -5.70
CA LYS A 114 9.96 20.37 -6.82
C LYS A 114 8.85 19.47 -6.30
N LYS A 115 7.67 19.50 -6.93
CA LYS A 115 6.57 18.59 -6.57
C LYS A 115 6.93 17.14 -6.94
N PHE A 116 6.43 16.19 -6.16
CA PHE A 116 6.51 14.77 -6.51
C PHE A 116 5.63 14.46 -7.73
N SER A 117 6.16 13.71 -8.69
CA SER A 117 5.35 13.10 -9.77
C SER A 117 4.43 12.01 -9.20
N THR A 118 3.44 11.55 -9.96
CA THR A 118 2.56 10.48 -9.49
C THR A 118 3.34 9.15 -9.35
N LEU A 119 4.13 8.77 -10.35
CA LEU A 119 5.05 7.63 -10.27
C LEU A 119 5.96 7.69 -9.03
N GLU A 120 6.59 8.83 -8.73
CA GLU A 120 7.44 8.95 -7.54
C GLU A 120 6.66 8.72 -6.23
N LYS A 121 5.36 9.08 -6.19
CA LYS A 121 4.50 8.81 -5.03
C LYS A 121 4.14 7.34 -4.92
N ILE A 122 3.85 6.69 -6.03
CA ILE A 122 3.57 5.24 -6.12
C ILE A 122 4.79 4.46 -5.64
N GLU A 123 5.97 4.75 -6.20
CA GLU A 123 7.24 4.12 -5.81
C GLU A 123 7.53 4.33 -4.32
N LEU A 124 7.33 5.54 -3.79
CA LEU A 124 7.53 5.81 -2.36
C LEU A 124 6.52 5.06 -1.47
N ALA A 125 5.26 4.96 -1.90
CA ALA A 125 4.24 4.19 -1.18
C ALA A 125 4.58 2.70 -1.16
N ALA A 126 4.98 2.14 -2.31
CA ALA A 126 5.43 0.76 -2.46
C ALA A 126 6.66 0.45 -1.59
N LYS A 127 7.70 1.29 -1.67
CA LYS A 127 8.89 1.23 -0.81
C LYS A 127 8.51 1.12 0.66
N ASN A 128 7.65 2.02 1.14
CA ASN A 128 7.24 2.02 2.53
C ASN A 128 6.42 0.76 2.87
N ALA A 129 5.49 0.37 2.01
CA ALA A 129 4.64 -0.78 2.26
C ALA A 129 5.46 -2.08 2.42
N VAL A 130 6.39 -2.34 1.51
CA VAL A 130 7.30 -3.50 1.55
C VAL A 130 8.26 -3.43 2.73
N LYS A 131 8.85 -2.25 2.96
CA LYS A 131 9.75 -2.02 4.10
C LYS A 131 9.08 -2.34 5.44
N PHE A 132 7.81 -1.98 5.63
CA PHE A 132 7.12 -2.25 6.89
C PHE A 132 6.33 -3.57 6.87
N GLY A 133 6.16 -4.20 5.72
CA GLY A 133 5.26 -5.33 5.50
C GLY A 133 3.78 -5.00 5.69
N ILE A 134 3.41 -3.71 5.59
CA ILE A 134 2.06 -3.21 5.90
C ILE A 134 1.56 -2.34 4.76
N GLY A 135 0.35 -2.59 4.26
CA GLY A 135 -0.27 -1.81 3.18
C GLY A 135 -1.78 -1.58 3.37
N ASN A 136 -2.42 -0.79 2.52
CA ASN A 136 -3.87 -0.78 2.27
C ASN A 136 -4.12 -1.11 0.78
N CYS A 137 -5.35 -0.96 0.28
CA CYS A 137 -5.64 -1.20 -1.14
C CYS A 137 -4.70 -0.43 -2.08
N ASN A 138 -4.54 0.88 -1.86
CA ASN A 138 -3.62 1.72 -2.63
C ASN A 138 -2.18 1.23 -2.57
N GLU A 139 -1.63 1.00 -1.38
CA GLU A 139 -0.23 0.58 -1.22
C GLU A 139 0.03 -0.83 -1.79
N ASN A 140 -0.96 -1.73 -1.77
CA ASN A 140 -0.85 -3.03 -2.43
C ASN A 140 -0.85 -2.88 -3.96
N SER A 141 -1.74 -2.04 -4.49
CA SER A 141 -1.79 -1.71 -5.92
C SER A 141 -0.49 -1.03 -6.37
N ASP A 142 -0.01 -0.04 -5.63
CA ASP A 142 1.23 0.70 -5.90
C ASP A 142 2.45 -0.23 -5.87
N THR A 143 2.48 -1.18 -4.92
CA THR A 143 3.53 -2.20 -4.83
C THR A 143 3.50 -3.13 -6.04
N THR A 144 2.32 -3.58 -6.44
CA THR A 144 2.17 -4.46 -7.61
C THR A 144 2.56 -3.75 -8.90
N PHE A 145 2.13 -2.51 -9.08
CA PHE A 145 2.54 -1.65 -10.19
C PHE A 145 4.07 -1.52 -10.22
N THR A 146 4.69 -1.23 -9.08
CA THR A 146 6.15 -1.08 -8.96
C THR A 146 6.90 -2.39 -9.27
N LEU A 147 6.41 -3.54 -8.80
CA LEU A 147 7.00 -4.84 -9.11
C LEU A 147 6.89 -5.20 -10.60
N LEU A 148 5.81 -4.79 -11.27
CA LEU A 148 5.64 -4.99 -12.71
C LEU A 148 6.62 -4.13 -13.52
N LEU A 149 6.98 -2.92 -13.06
CA LEU A 149 8.05 -2.11 -13.67
C LEU A 149 9.38 -2.88 -13.70
N GLU A 150 9.62 -3.74 -12.71
CA GLU A 150 10.86 -4.51 -12.52
C GLU A 150 10.88 -5.83 -13.30
N TYR A 151 9.79 -6.20 -13.98
CA TYR A 151 9.72 -7.50 -14.64
C TYR A 151 10.82 -7.61 -15.71
N PRO A 152 11.67 -8.65 -15.65
CA PRO A 152 12.78 -8.78 -16.59
C PRO A 152 12.28 -9.07 -18.00
N LYS A 153 12.87 -8.42 -19.01
CA LYS A 153 12.51 -8.62 -20.42
C LYS A 153 12.58 -10.09 -20.86
N ASN A 154 13.59 -10.82 -20.38
CA ASN A 154 13.77 -12.24 -20.68
C ASN A 154 12.82 -13.17 -19.90
N GLY A 155 11.91 -12.62 -19.10
CA GLY A 155 11.05 -13.39 -18.20
C GLY A 155 11.82 -13.95 -17.01
N ILE A 156 11.17 -14.85 -16.27
CA ILE A 156 11.74 -15.55 -15.12
C ILE A 156 11.56 -17.06 -15.37
N PRO A 157 12.44 -17.70 -16.17
CA PRO A 157 12.26 -19.09 -16.61
C PRO A 157 12.16 -20.09 -15.46
N GLU A 158 12.92 -19.86 -14.38
CA GLU A 158 12.90 -20.69 -13.17
C GLU A 158 11.53 -20.71 -12.46
N LEU A 159 10.68 -19.71 -12.72
CA LEU A 159 9.30 -19.64 -12.23
C LEU A 159 8.26 -19.91 -13.33
N GLY A 160 8.71 -20.30 -14.54
CA GLY A 160 7.84 -20.50 -15.70
C GLY A 160 7.19 -19.20 -16.21
N LEU A 161 7.76 -18.03 -15.89
CA LEU A 161 7.24 -16.74 -16.32
C LEU A 161 7.88 -16.32 -17.66
N PRO A 162 7.08 -16.04 -18.69
CA PRO A 162 7.57 -15.89 -20.07
C PRO A 162 8.21 -14.52 -20.33
N PRO A 163 9.10 -14.40 -21.33
CA PRO A 163 9.63 -13.09 -21.72
C PRO A 163 8.53 -12.14 -22.18
N ILE A 164 8.78 -10.84 -22.01
CA ILE A 164 8.02 -9.82 -22.72
C ILE A 164 8.72 -9.66 -24.06
N ASP A 165 8.11 -10.24 -25.10
CA ASP A 165 8.51 -10.00 -26.50
C ASP A 165 8.45 -8.48 -26.78
N ASN A 166 8.92 -8.00 -27.95
CA ASN A 166 8.99 -6.55 -28.28
C ASN A 166 7.65 -5.76 -28.26
N GLU A 167 6.59 -6.31 -27.68
CA GLU A 167 5.31 -5.67 -27.38
C GLU A 167 5.36 -4.92 -26.05
N GLU A 168 4.95 -3.65 -26.08
CA GLU A 168 4.74 -2.84 -24.88
C GLU A 168 3.41 -3.23 -24.22
N ILE A 169 3.48 -3.99 -23.13
CA ILE A 169 2.28 -4.36 -22.35
C ILE A 169 1.95 -3.21 -21.39
N LEU A 170 0.90 -2.46 -21.73
CA LEU A 170 0.43 -1.36 -20.91
C LEU A 170 -0.04 -1.86 -19.53
N MET A 171 0.28 -1.11 -18.49
CA MET A 171 -0.31 -1.23 -17.17
C MET A 171 -0.77 0.13 -16.67
N GLU A 172 -1.87 0.15 -15.92
CA GLU A 172 -2.49 1.37 -15.41
C GLU A 172 -2.86 1.18 -13.94
N SER A 173 -2.47 2.13 -13.10
CA SER A 173 -2.96 2.23 -11.72
C SER A 173 -4.31 2.96 -11.75
N VAL A 174 -5.37 2.29 -11.33
CA VAL A 174 -6.75 2.77 -11.40
C VAL A 174 -7.33 2.90 -9.99
N HIS A 175 -8.03 4.00 -9.75
CA HIS A 175 -8.64 4.35 -8.47
C HIS A 175 -10.15 4.54 -8.66
N ILE A 176 -10.93 3.88 -7.80
CA ILE A 176 -12.33 4.19 -7.52
C ILE A 176 -12.34 5.25 -6.43
N ASN A 177 -12.90 6.41 -6.73
CA ASN A 177 -13.08 7.47 -5.74
C ASN A 177 -14.45 8.11 -5.90
N THR A 178 -15.41 7.69 -5.08
CA THR A 178 -16.78 8.20 -5.13
C THR A 178 -17.10 9.16 -3.97
N PRO A 179 -18.00 10.13 -4.17
CA PRO A 179 -18.48 10.99 -3.09
C PRO A 179 -19.10 10.22 -1.91
N ASP A 180 -19.68 9.05 -2.18
CA ASP A 180 -20.38 8.21 -1.19
C ASP A 180 -19.47 7.24 -0.44
N GLY A 181 -18.15 7.36 -0.61
CA GLY A 181 -17.15 6.63 0.18
C GLY A 181 -16.61 5.35 -0.46
N GLY A 182 -16.83 5.15 -1.77
CA GLY A 182 -16.09 4.15 -2.54
C GLY A 182 -14.63 4.59 -2.67
N ASP A 183 -13.72 3.82 -2.08
CA ASP A 183 -12.26 4.06 -2.10
C ASP A 183 -11.54 2.72 -2.34
N HIS A 184 -11.00 2.53 -3.54
CA HIS A 184 -10.28 1.29 -3.87
C HIS A 184 -9.33 1.45 -5.06
N CYS A 185 -8.14 0.88 -4.98
CA CYS A 185 -7.13 0.92 -6.05
C CYS A 185 -6.75 -0.48 -6.52
N PHE A 186 -6.54 -0.61 -7.82
CA PHE A 186 -6.11 -1.84 -8.48
C PHE A 186 -5.29 -1.52 -9.73
N VAL A 187 -4.64 -2.54 -10.30
CA VAL A 187 -3.87 -2.42 -11.55
C VAL A 187 -4.68 -3.03 -12.70
N VAL A 188 -4.72 -2.35 -13.83
CA VAL A 188 -5.27 -2.89 -15.09
C VAL A 188 -4.13 -3.14 -16.05
N LEU A 189 -4.06 -4.35 -16.59
CA LEU A 189 -3.05 -4.75 -17.58
C LEU A 189 -3.68 -4.89 -18.96
N ASN A 190 -2.91 -4.54 -19.97
CA ASN A 190 -3.20 -4.76 -21.39
C ASN A 190 -4.54 -4.20 -21.87
N ARG A 191 -5.06 -3.15 -21.23
CA ARG A 191 -6.25 -2.45 -21.71
C ARG A 191 -5.88 -1.63 -22.94
N ASN A 192 -6.29 -2.09 -24.11
CA ASN A 192 -5.98 -1.41 -25.38
C ASN A 192 -6.49 0.05 -25.36
N GLN A 193 -5.58 1.02 -25.47
CA GLN A 193 -5.95 2.45 -25.53
C GLN A 193 -6.32 2.92 -26.94
N ARG A 194 -6.20 2.08 -27.97
CA ARG A 194 -6.54 2.43 -29.36
C ARG A 194 -8.05 2.25 -29.60
N GLY A 195 -8.67 3.22 -30.28
CA GLY A 195 -10.09 3.18 -30.64
C GLY A 195 -11.04 3.70 -29.53
N HIS A 196 -12.27 3.18 -29.50
CA HIS A 196 -13.34 3.57 -28.56
C HIS A 196 -13.22 2.89 -27.16
N CYS A 197 -12.02 2.53 -26.71
CA CYS A 197 -11.83 1.91 -25.40
C CYS A 197 -11.78 2.96 -24.29
N SER A 198 -12.91 3.16 -23.62
CA SER A 198 -13.02 4.10 -22.49
C SER A 198 -12.69 3.40 -21.17
N LEU A 199 -11.98 4.11 -20.28
CA LEU A 199 -11.78 3.63 -18.91
C LEU A 199 -13.13 3.41 -18.22
N ASN A 200 -14.08 4.33 -18.39
CA ASN A 200 -15.38 4.25 -17.73
C ASN A 200 -16.42 3.41 -18.50
N ALA A 201 -15.96 2.50 -19.36
CA ALA A 201 -16.82 1.56 -20.06
C ALA A 201 -16.11 0.21 -20.11
N MET A 202 -16.21 -0.55 -19.03
CA MET A 202 -15.49 -1.85 -18.89
C MET A 202 -15.91 -2.85 -19.98
N ASN A 203 -17.08 -2.66 -20.57
CA ASN A 203 -17.53 -3.43 -21.74
C ASN A 203 -16.67 -3.21 -23.02
N THR A 204 -15.82 -2.19 -23.05
CA THR A 204 -14.89 -1.91 -24.15
C THR A 204 -13.49 -2.46 -23.91
N TRP A 205 -13.19 -2.95 -22.72
CA TRP A 205 -11.85 -3.45 -22.35
C TRP A 205 -11.63 -4.85 -22.92
N ARG A 206 -11.06 -4.92 -24.12
CA ARG A 206 -10.65 -6.17 -24.78
C ARG A 206 -9.28 -6.61 -24.28
N ASP A 207 -9.10 -7.91 -24.05
CA ASP A 207 -7.84 -8.52 -23.59
C ASP A 207 -7.27 -7.97 -22.27
N ALA A 208 -8.07 -7.20 -21.52
CA ALA A 208 -7.64 -6.55 -20.30
C ALA A 208 -7.74 -7.50 -19.10
N ILE A 209 -6.80 -7.35 -18.18
CA ILE A 209 -6.77 -8.08 -16.91
C ILE A 209 -6.87 -7.08 -15.76
N ILE A 210 -7.75 -7.36 -14.81
CA ILE A 210 -7.72 -6.69 -13.51
C ILE A 210 -6.80 -7.48 -12.60
N LEU A 211 -5.81 -6.81 -12.04
CA LEU A 211 -4.91 -7.33 -11.04
C LEU A 211 -5.15 -6.58 -9.73
N ASP A 212 -5.82 -7.26 -8.81
CA ASP A 212 -6.19 -6.70 -7.51
C ASP A 212 -5.51 -7.49 -6.39
N PRO A 213 -4.30 -7.08 -5.99
CA PRO A 213 -3.59 -7.73 -4.89
C PRO A 213 -4.35 -7.62 -3.57
N TRP A 214 -5.19 -6.60 -3.35
CA TRP A 214 -5.85 -6.38 -2.06
C TRP A 214 -7.09 -7.27 -1.89
N MET A 215 -7.86 -7.47 -2.97
CA MET A 215 -8.91 -8.50 -3.02
C MET A 215 -8.34 -9.91 -3.28
N ASN A 216 -7.02 -10.01 -3.48
CA ASN A 216 -6.30 -11.24 -3.78
C ASN A 216 -6.82 -11.94 -5.04
N ASP A 217 -7.08 -11.16 -6.09
CA ASP A 217 -7.74 -11.64 -7.30
C ASP A 217 -7.03 -11.19 -8.58
N VAL A 218 -7.11 -12.04 -9.61
CA VAL A 218 -6.63 -11.74 -10.96
C VAL A 218 -7.70 -12.19 -11.94
N VAL A 219 -8.17 -11.25 -12.73
CA VAL A 219 -9.44 -11.42 -13.44
C VAL A 219 -9.27 -11.08 -14.91
N ASP A 220 -9.66 -12.02 -15.77
CA ASP A 220 -9.93 -11.77 -17.18
C ASP A 220 -11.32 -11.13 -17.34
N ILE A 221 -11.36 -9.87 -17.77
CA ILE A 221 -12.61 -9.13 -17.93
C ILE A 221 -13.55 -9.76 -18.96
N GLU A 222 -13.03 -10.33 -20.04
CA GLU A 222 -13.88 -10.89 -21.09
C GLU A 222 -14.56 -12.17 -20.63
N LEU A 223 -13.86 -12.98 -19.84
CA LEU A 223 -14.43 -14.15 -19.20
C LEU A 223 -15.53 -13.76 -18.22
N GLU A 224 -15.26 -12.83 -17.29
CA GLU A 224 -16.24 -12.39 -16.29
C GLU A 224 -17.54 -11.86 -16.91
N ARG A 225 -17.43 -11.16 -18.04
CA ARG A 225 -18.59 -10.58 -18.72
C ARG A 225 -19.54 -11.61 -19.30
N VAL A 226 -19.03 -12.77 -19.72
CA VAL A 226 -19.86 -13.86 -20.26
C VAL A 226 -20.35 -14.81 -19.17
N LEU A 227 -19.76 -14.76 -17.97
CA LEU A 227 -20.23 -15.54 -16.83
C LEU A 227 -21.57 -15.00 -16.30
N PRO A 228 -22.47 -15.89 -15.86
CA PRO A 228 -23.60 -15.54 -15.01
C PRO A 228 -23.14 -14.74 -13.79
N GLU A 229 -23.94 -13.77 -13.34
CA GLU A 229 -23.56 -12.83 -12.28
C GLU A 229 -23.11 -13.55 -11.01
N GLU A 230 -23.81 -14.60 -10.60
CA GLU A 230 -23.50 -15.40 -9.43
C GLU A 230 -22.10 -16.04 -9.49
N LEU A 231 -21.61 -16.39 -10.68
CA LEU A 231 -20.30 -17.01 -10.91
C LEU A 231 -19.16 -16.02 -11.07
N ARG A 232 -19.46 -14.72 -11.21
CA ARG A 232 -18.43 -13.70 -11.36
C ARG A 232 -17.61 -13.52 -10.09
N SER A 233 -16.32 -13.21 -10.25
CA SER A 233 -15.43 -12.94 -9.12
C SER A 233 -15.92 -11.75 -8.29
N HIS A 234 -15.61 -11.79 -6.99
CA HIS A 234 -15.94 -10.70 -6.08
C HIS A 234 -15.29 -9.39 -6.52
N CYS A 235 -14.03 -9.45 -6.97
CA CYS A 235 -13.28 -8.32 -7.49
C CYS A 235 -14.01 -7.66 -8.68
N PHE A 236 -14.40 -8.45 -9.68
CA PHE A 236 -15.12 -7.92 -10.83
C PHE A 236 -16.47 -7.30 -10.46
N LYS A 237 -17.26 -8.00 -9.63
CA LYS A 237 -18.55 -7.50 -9.13
C LYS A 237 -18.39 -6.13 -8.49
N TYR A 238 -17.45 -6.00 -7.54
CA TYR A 238 -17.22 -4.74 -6.84
C TYR A 238 -16.78 -3.62 -7.78
N ILE A 239 -15.78 -3.86 -8.62
CA ILE A 239 -15.24 -2.81 -9.51
C ILE A 239 -16.29 -2.37 -10.54
N SER A 240 -17.05 -3.30 -11.10
CA SER A 240 -18.08 -2.99 -12.11
C SER A 240 -19.21 -2.11 -11.58
N GLN A 241 -19.50 -2.14 -10.27
CA GLN A 241 -20.48 -1.23 -9.65
C GLN A 241 -20.04 0.24 -9.74
N TYR A 242 -18.75 0.49 -9.88
CA TYR A 242 -18.14 1.82 -9.93
C TYR A 242 -17.50 2.13 -11.29
N GLU A 243 -17.93 1.47 -12.37
CA GLU A 243 -17.30 1.64 -13.69
C GLU A 243 -17.28 3.12 -14.15
N ASN A 244 -18.29 3.89 -13.79
CA ASN A 244 -18.40 5.31 -14.15
C ASN A 244 -17.51 6.24 -13.31
N ASP A 245 -16.94 5.74 -12.22
CA ASP A 245 -16.14 6.50 -11.25
C ASP A 245 -14.65 6.10 -11.26
N LEU A 246 -14.23 5.30 -12.24
CA LEU A 246 -12.84 4.91 -12.41
C LEU A 246 -11.99 6.09 -12.87
N LYS A 247 -10.86 6.31 -12.17
CA LYS A 247 -9.86 7.31 -12.53
C LYS A 247 -8.49 6.66 -12.64
N ARG A 248 -7.82 6.88 -13.77
CA ARG A 248 -6.41 6.51 -13.92
C ARG A 248 -5.54 7.48 -13.13
N LEU A 249 -4.72 6.92 -12.24
CA LEU A 249 -3.72 7.67 -11.48
C LEU A 249 -2.39 7.76 -12.23
N GLU A 250 -1.91 6.62 -12.74
CA GLU A 250 -0.64 6.50 -13.46
C GLU A 250 -0.73 5.41 -14.53
N PHE A 251 0.15 5.46 -15.52
CA PHE A 251 0.34 4.39 -16.49
C PHE A 251 1.82 4.17 -16.80
N GLY A 252 2.12 2.99 -17.33
CA GLY A 252 3.46 2.57 -17.70
C GLY A 252 3.42 1.27 -18.48
N TYR A 253 4.58 0.70 -18.75
CA TYR A 253 4.72 -0.62 -19.37
C TYR A 253 5.44 -1.60 -18.46
N ILE A 254 5.00 -2.86 -18.50
CA ILE A 254 5.66 -3.91 -17.73
C ILE A 254 7.14 -4.01 -18.16
N GLY A 255 8.07 -3.98 -17.20
CA GLY A 255 9.51 -4.05 -17.45
C GLY A 255 10.15 -2.76 -17.95
N GLU A 256 9.46 -1.61 -17.91
CA GLU A 256 10.04 -0.31 -18.34
C GLU A 256 11.08 0.24 -17.36
N GLY A 257 11.10 -0.27 -16.12
CA GLY A 257 11.98 0.19 -15.05
C GLY A 257 11.45 1.41 -14.29
N HIS A 258 12.19 1.81 -13.26
CA HIS A 258 11.79 2.87 -12.34
C HIS A 258 12.11 4.28 -12.81
N SER A 259 11.54 5.26 -12.12
CA SER A 259 11.93 6.66 -12.25
C SER A 259 13.43 6.86 -12.02
N LEU A 260 14.03 7.85 -12.69
CA LEU A 260 15.44 8.23 -12.45
C LEU A 260 15.72 8.53 -10.98
N ARG A 261 14.73 9.06 -10.27
CA ARG A 261 14.87 9.45 -8.88
C ARG A 261 14.89 8.27 -7.93
N TRP A 262 14.17 7.19 -8.25
CA TRP A 262 14.32 5.90 -7.57
C TRP A 262 15.77 5.43 -7.63
N ILE A 263 16.32 5.42 -8.86
CA ILE A 263 17.70 4.97 -9.14
C ILE A 263 18.73 5.84 -8.39
N ASP A 264 18.55 7.16 -8.41
CA ASP A 264 19.42 8.10 -7.68
C ASP A 264 19.34 7.91 -6.16
N HIS A 265 18.13 7.77 -5.62
CA HIS A 265 17.90 7.65 -4.19
C HIS A 265 18.55 6.38 -3.65
N ARG A 266 18.31 5.24 -4.30
CA ARG A 266 18.87 3.96 -3.85
C ARG A 266 20.40 3.97 -3.91
N THR A 267 20.98 4.61 -4.92
CA THR A 267 22.45 4.69 -5.07
C THR A 267 23.05 5.47 -3.91
N LYS A 268 22.42 6.58 -3.51
CA LYS A 268 22.87 7.41 -2.37
C LYS A 268 22.70 6.69 -1.03
N LYS A 269 21.72 5.79 -0.91
CA LYS A 269 21.38 5.07 0.32
C LYS A 269 21.95 3.66 0.39
N ASN A 270 22.66 3.22 -0.65
CA ASN A 270 23.13 1.85 -0.83
C ASN A 270 22.00 0.81 -0.73
N GLU A 271 20.79 1.17 -1.18
CA GLU A 271 19.60 0.32 -1.15
C GLU A 271 19.52 -0.57 -2.41
N PRO A 272 18.84 -1.74 -2.34
CA PRO A 272 18.66 -2.62 -3.49
C PRO A 272 17.92 -1.96 -4.66
N VAL A 273 18.16 -2.43 -5.88
CA VAL A 273 17.46 -1.92 -7.08
C VAL A 273 16.00 -2.32 -7.08
N ASN A 274 15.75 -3.62 -6.96
CA ASN A 274 14.44 -4.21 -7.12
C ASN A 274 13.75 -4.21 -5.77
N LEU A 275 12.50 -3.75 -5.72
CA LEU A 275 11.66 -3.69 -4.54
C LEU A 275 11.56 -5.05 -3.84
N ARG A 276 11.54 -6.16 -4.59
CA ARG A 276 11.52 -7.52 -4.01
C ARG A 276 12.71 -7.84 -3.10
N ASP A 277 13.84 -7.16 -3.29
CA ASP A 277 15.08 -7.39 -2.53
C ASP A 277 15.13 -6.53 -1.25
N TRP A 278 14.10 -5.73 -0.97
CA TRP A 278 14.09 -4.77 0.14
C TRP A 278 13.73 -5.41 1.47
N THR A 279 12.86 -6.42 1.49
CA THR A 279 12.43 -7.06 2.75
C THR A 279 13.62 -7.64 3.53
N PRO A 280 14.59 -8.34 2.90
CA PRO A 280 15.80 -8.80 3.59
C PRO A 280 16.77 -7.66 3.92
N TYR A 281 16.79 -6.58 3.13
CA TYR A 281 17.70 -5.44 3.35
C TYR A 281 17.41 -4.69 4.65
N TYR A 282 16.13 -4.55 4.99
CA TYR A 282 15.73 -4.01 6.28
C TYR A 282 15.51 -5.15 7.28
N THR A 283 16.61 -5.68 7.82
CA THR A 283 16.57 -6.56 9.00
C THR A 283 16.24 -5.76 10.27
N GLN A 284 15.90 -6.46 11.35
CA GLN A 284 15.63 -5.86 12.67
C GLN A 284 16.75 -4.90 13.12
N GLU A 285 18.02 -5.23 12.84
CA GLU A 285 19.20 -4.39 13.16
C GLU A 285 19.32 -3.14 12.28
N ASN A 286 18.94 -3.22 11.00
CA ASN A 286 18.99 -2.08 10.07
C ASN A 286 17.83 -1.09 10.27
N PHE A 287 16.69 -1.55 10.83
CA PHE A 287 15.59 -0.66 11.21
C PHE A 287 15.91 0.26 12.39
N GLU A 288 16.90 -0.10 13.22
CA GLU A 288 17.27 0.67 14.43
C GLU A 288 18.01 1.97 14.09
N GLN A 289 18.61 2.05 12.89
CA GLN A 289 19.48 3.16 12.48
C GLN A 289 18.76 4.26 11.68
N GLU A 290 17.55 4.01 11.19
CA GLU A 290 16.79 5.03 10.46
C GLU A 290 15.96 5.90 11.40
N ASN A 291 16.52 7.08 11.70
CA ASN A 291 15.80 8.19 12.31
C ASN A 291 14.56 8.54 11.48
N VAL A 292 13.40 8.06 11.92
CA VAL A 292 12.12 8.62 11.52
C VAL A 292 12.10 10.06 12.06
N PRO A 293 11.95 11.10 11.23
CA PRO A 293 12.24 12.51 11.55
C PRO A 293 11.33 13.18 12.59
N TRP A 294 10.62 12.38 13.40
CA TRP A 294 9.58 12.80 14.32
C TRP A 294 9.83 12.37 15.76
N VAL A 295 10.91 11.64 16.02
CA VAL A 295 11.30 11.22 17.36
C VAL A 295 12.63 11.90 17.66
N ASP A 296 12.57 13.07 18.27
CA ASP A 296 13.70 13.54 19.06
C ASP A 296 13.94 12.47 20.12
N ASP A 297 15.16 11.93 20.17
CA ASP A 297 15.57 11.08 21.29
C ASP A 297 15.21 11.81 22.58
N GLU A 298 14.35 11.20 23.41
CA GLU A 298 14.01 11.72 24.72
C GLU A 298 15.32 11.98 25.46
N LYS A 299 15.76 13.25 25.51
CA LYS A 299 16.73 13.67 26.52
C LYS A 299 16.08 13.31 27.84
N GLU A 300 16.71 12.41 28.58
CA GLU A 300 16.33 12.03 29.93
C GLU A 300 15.96 13.29 30.72
N ILE A 301 14.66 13.50 30.94
CA ILE A 301 14.20 14.57 31.82
C ILE A 301 14.47 14.06 33.24
N ILE A 302 15.69 14.35 33.73
CA ILE A 302 16.03 14.17 35.13
C ILE A 302 15.22 15.19 35.91
N TYR A 303 14.09 14.77 36.47
CA TYR A 303 13.33 15.62 37.38
C TYR A 303 14.16 15.89 38.63
N PRO A 304 14.47 17.15 38.99
CA PRO A 304 15.10 17.42 40.26
C PRO A 304 14.14 17.01 41.39
N PRO A 305 14.66 16.44 42.49
CA PRO A 305 13.83 15.99 43.59
C PRO A 305 12.99 17.15 44.14
N LYS A 306 11.69 16.92 44.27
CA LYS A 306 10.73 17.90 44.81
C LYS A 306 11.22 18.41 46.16
N LYS A 307 11.55 19.70 46.25
CA LYS A 307 11.76 20.36 47.55
C LYS A 307 10.47 20.24 48.35
N ARG A 308 10.57 19.66 49.55
CA ARG A 308 9.45 19.60 50.50
C ARG A 308 8.98 21.04 50.81
N PRO A 309 7.67 21.27 50.98
CA PRO A 309 7.19 22.57 51.41
C PRO A 309 7.81 22.90 52.77
N ARG A 310 8.31 24.12 52.95
CA ARG A 310 8.72 24.61 54.27
C ARG A 310 7.46 24.72 55.14
N GLN A 311 7.54 24.16 56.34
CA GLN A 311 6.56 24.38 57.42
C GLN A 311 6.61 25.81 57.92
#